data_AF-A0A318TGJ6-F1
#
_entry.id   AF-A0A318TGJ6-F1
#
_cell.length_a   1.000
_cell.length_b   1.000
_cell.length_c   1.000
_cell.angle_alpha   90.00
_cell.angle_beta   90.00
_cell.angle_gamma   90.00
#
_symmetry.space_group_name_H-M   'P 1'
#
loop_
_entity.id
_entity.type
_entity.pdbx_description
1 polymer ?
#
loop_
_entity_poly.entity_id
_entity_poly.type
_entity_poly.pdbx_seq_one_letter_code
_entity_poly.pdbx_strand_id
1 'polypeptide(L)'
;MLTSVFPFLDPGMITHEFSERLNSLARDCALLEHDTSFVEARLRTAPTLDLYVPLLTPLGLHLVGQVTHHPLLGSRKIITSQLWFADPEGRWARTLSRFYRLARPADPEGREHIATSSLFTFDDRDLDGWPGEYD
;
A
#
# COMPACT_ATOMS: atom_id res chain seq x y z
N MET A 1 -3.13 -10.01 -26.22
CA MET A 1 -2.12 -10.71 -25.39
C MET A 1 -2.29 -10.22 -23.96
N LEU A 2 -2.23 -11.09 -22.95
CA LEU A 2 -2.58 -10.74 -21.56
C LEU A 2 -1.73 -9.58 -21.01
N THR A 3 -0.43 -9.58 -21.31
CA THR A 3 0.53 -8.53 -20.93
C THR A 3 0.29 -7.19 -21.64
N SER A 4 -0.44 -7.15 -22.75
CA SER A 4 -0.82 -5.87 -23.39
C SER A 4 -1.97 -5.16 -22.67
N VAL A 5 -2.86 -5.93 -22.04
CA VAL A 5 -3.99 -5.40 -21.25
C VAL A 5 -3.54 -5.13 -19.81
N PHE A 6 -2.58 -5.91 -19.32
CA PHE A 6 -2.04 -5.85 -17.97
C PHE A 6 -0.51 -5.82 -18.00
N PRO A 7 0.11 -4.65 -18.26
CA PRO A 7 1.56 -4.52 -18.42
C PRO A 7 2.36 -4.97 -17.20
N PHE A 8 1.79 -4.87 -16.00
CA PHE A 8 2.39 -5.35 -14.76
C PHE A 8 2.63 -6.88 -14.71
N LEU A 9 2.02 -7.65 -15.62
CA LEU A 9 2.28 -9.08 -15.77
C LEU A 9 3.49 -9.39 -16.65
N ASP A 10 4.04 -8.40 -17.35
CA ASP A 10 5.21 -8.58 -18.20
C ASP A 10 6.46 -8.78 -17.34
N PRO A 11 7.15 -9.94 -17.43
CA PRO A 11 8.40 -10.16 -16.70
C PRO A 11 9.49 -9.13 -17.02
N GLY A 12 9.43 -8.47 -18.18
CA GLY A 12 10.34 -7.38 -18.55
C GLY A 12 10.19 -6.13 -17.67
N MET A 13 9.05 -5.98 -16.97
CA MET A 13 8.79 -4.89 -16.03
C MET A 13 9.30 -5.19 -14.61
N ILE A 14 9.84 -6.40 -14.35
CA ILE A 14 10.36 -6.76 -13.04
C ILE A 14 11.66 -6.00 -12.79
N THR A 15 11.63 -5.12 -11.80
CA THR A 15 12.81 -4.40 -11.32
C THR A 15 13.41 -5.08 -10.10
N HIS A 16 14.70 -4.83 -9.85
CA HIS A 16 15.36 -5.27 -8.62
C HIS A 16 14.63 -4.79 -7.36
N GLU A 17 14.15 -3.54 -7.37
CA GLU A 17 13.39 -2.99 -6.25
C GLU A 17 12.08 -3.75 -6.01
N PHE A 18 11.37 -4.12 -7.07
CA PHE A 18 10.15 -4.93 -6.95
C PHE A 18 10.44 -6.31 -6.33
N SER A 19 11.51 -6.98 -6.77
CA SER A 19 11.96 -8.24 -6.16
C SER A 19 12.32 -8.09 -4.68
N GLU A 20 13.02 -7.02 -4.30
CA GLU A 20 13.35 -6.75 -2.90
C GLU A 20 12.12 -6.52 -2.03
N ARG A 21 11.11 -5.81 -2.54
CA ARG A 21 9.84 -5.60 -1.84
C ARG A 21 9.11 -6.94 -1.62
N LEU A 22 9.08 -7.82 -2.63
CA LEU A 22 8.51 -9.17 -2.50
C LEU A 22 9.27 -10.03 -1.48
N ASN A 23 10.61 -10.02 -1.52
CA ASN A 23 11.45 -10.74 -0.55
C ASN A 23 11.24 -10.21 0.88
N SER A 24 11.09 -8.89 1.05
CA SER A 24 10.75 -8.31 2.35
C SER A 24 9.37 -8.75 2.83
N LEU A 25 8.37 -8.78 1.94
CA LEU A 25 7.02 -9.21 2.27
C LEU A 25 6.99 -10.69 2.69
N ALA A 26 7.68 -11.55 1.93
CA ALA A 26 7.77 -12.98 2.24
C ALA A 26 8.43 -13.23 3.60
N ARG A 27 9.49 -12.47 3.94
CA ARG A 27 10.11 -12.53 5.27
C ARG A 27 9.15 -12.10 6.38
N ASP A 28 8.44 -10.99 6.19
CA ASP A 28 7.46 -10.54 7.18
C ASP A 28 6.31 -11.56 7.34
N CYS A 29 5.88 -12.22 6.25
CA CYS A 29 4.88 -13.29 6.28
C CYS A 29 5.33 -14.49 7.13
N ALA A 30 6.56 -14.96 6.90
CA ALA A 30 7.14 -16.07 7.67
C ALA A 30 7.28 -15.72 9.17
N LEU A 31 7.60 -14.46 9.49
CA LEU A 31 7.63 -14.02 10.90
C LEU A 31 6.22 -13.99 11.51
N LEU A 32 5.23 -13.44 10.79
CA LEU A 32 3.84 -13.35 11.24
C LEU A 32 3.22 -14.74 11.53
N GLU A 33 3.63 -15.78 10.80
CA GLU A 33 3.18 -17.16 11.04
C GLU A 33 3.58 -17.67 12.44
N HIS A 34 4.68 -17.17 12.99
CA HIS A 34 5.23 -17.62 14.27
C HIS A 34 4.95 -16.65 15.41
N ASP A 35 5.16 -15.34 15.20
CA ASP A 35 5.04 -14.31 16.23
C ASP A 35 4.81 -12.92 15.60
N THR A 36 3.90 -12.16 16.18
CA THR A 36 3.58 -10.79 15.77
C THR A 36 4.35 -9.73 16.54
N SER A 37 5.16 -10.09 17.55
CA SER A 37 5.89 -9.13 18.40
C SER A 37 6.82 -8.20 17.62
N PHE A 38 7.40 -8.66 16.50
CA PHE A 38 8.27 -7.84 15.65
C PHE A 38 7.51 -6.67 14.99
N VAL A 39 6.18 -6.76 14.87
CA VAL A 39 5.36 -5.72 14.25
C VAL A 39 5.46 -4.43 15.04
N GLU A 40 5.48 -4.47 16.38
CA GLU A 40 5.66 -3.28 17.20
C GLU A 40 6.95 -2.54 16.87
N ALA A 41 8.04 -3.29 16.60
CA ALA A 41 9.30 -2.72 16.17
C ALA A 41 9.20 -2.04 14.80
N ARG A 42 8.47 -2.62 13.86
CA ARG A 42 8.21 -2.02 12.53
C ARG A 42 7.36 -0.76 12.64
N LEU A 43 6.37 -0.74 13.54
CA LEU A 43 5.43 0.36 13.67
C LEU A 43 6.07 1.64 14.24
N ARG A 44 7.16 1.53 15.01
CA ARG A 44 7.88 2.71 15.53
C ARG A 44 8.38 3.65 14.43
N THR A 45 8.68 3.11 13.26
CA THR A 45 9.16 3.88 12.09
C THR A 45 8.14 3.91 10.95
N ALA A 46 6.95 3.36 11.16
CA ALA A 46 5.93 3.27 10.12
C ALA A 46 5.23 4.62 9.92
N PRO A 47 4.95 5.02 8.67
CA PRO A 47 4.07 6.14 8.39
C PRO A 47 2.68 5.88 8.99
N THR A 48 1.99 6.95 9.39
CA THR A 48 0.61 6.85 9.86
C THR A 48 -0.34 7.18 8.72
N LEU A 49 -1.31 6.30 8.47
CA LEU A 49 -2.37 6.49 7.48
C LEU A 49 -3.68 6.79 8.21
N ASP A 50 -4.23 7.97 7.98
CA ASP A 50 -5.44 8.48 8.60
C ASP A 50 -6.53 8.72 7.55
N LEU A 51 -7.79 8.73 8.00
CA LEU A 51 -8.98 8.86 7.16
C LEU A 51 -8.94 7.94 5.93
N TYR A 52 -8.60 6.67 6.17
CA TYR A 52 -8.38 5.72 5.09
C TYR A 52 -9.69 5.02 4.66
N VAL A 53 -9.75 4.65 3.38
CA VAL A 53 -10.80 3.82 2.78
C VAL A 53 -10.21 2.68 1.95
N PRO A 54 -10.85 1.49 1.92
CA PRO A 54 -10.47 0.41 1.02
C PRO A 54 -10.76 0.74 -0.45
N LEU A 55 -9.81 0.44 -1.33
CA LEU A 55 -9.92 0.56 -2.78
C LEU A 55 -9.57 -0.77 -3.43
N LEU A 56 -10.54 -1.40 -4.08
CA LEU A 56 -10.30 -2.62 -4.87
C LEU A 56 -9.97 -2.25 -6.31
N THR A 57 -8.85 -2.76 -6.80
CA THR A 57 -8.36 -2.60 -8.18
C THR A 57 -8.12 -3.98 -8.80
N PRO A 58 -7.88 -4.08 -10.13
CA PRO A 58 -7.43 -5.33 -10.74
C PRO A 58 -6.11 -5.88 -10.17
N LEU A 59 -5.30 -5.04 -9.51
CA LEU A 59 -4.05 -5.43 -8.83
C LEU A 59 -4.26 -5.95 -7.41
N GLY A 60 -5.47 -5.80 -6.85
CA GLY A 60 -5.81 -6.23 -5.50
C GLY A 60 -6.38 -5.11 -4.64
N LEU A 61 -6.31 -5.29 -3.32
CA LEU A 61 -6.83 -4.35 -2.34
C LEU A 61 -5.78 -3.30 -1.98
N HIS A 62 -6.16 -2.03 -1.94
CA HIS A 62 -5.33 -0.89 -1.57
C HIS A 62 -6.04 -0.06 -0.49
N LEU A 63 -5.32 0.87 0.13
CA LEU A 63 -5.91 1.92 0.95
C LEU A 63 -5.66 3.28 0.32
N VAL A 64 -6.69 4.13 0.33
CA VAL A 64 -6.56 5.55 0.01
C VAL A 64 -6.72 6.32 1.31
N GLY A 65 -5.81 7.22 1.62
CA GLY A 65 -5.88 7.99 2.87
C GLY A 65 -4.84 9.08 2.96
N GLN A 66 -4.85 9.80 4.07
CA GLN A 66 -3.87 10.84 4.39
C GLN A 66 -2.69 10.22 5.11
N VAL A 67 -1.51 10.23 4.50
CA VAL A 67 -0.27 9.77 5.17
C VAL A 67 0.40 10.93 5.92
N THR A 68 1.05 10.60 7.02
CA THR A 68 2.00 11.47 7.72
C THR A 68 3.30 10.71 8.02
N HIS A 69 4.41 11.46 8.07
CA HIS A 69 5.76 10.91 8.27
C HIS A 69 6.17 9.86 7.22
N HIS A 70 5.68 9.99 5.97
CA HIS A 70 6.14 9.11 4.91
C HIS A 70 7.57 9.48 4.51
N PRO A 71 8.54 8.55 4.56
CA PRO A 71 9.96 8.88 4.41
C PRO A 71 10.33 9.41 3.02
N LEU A 72 9.51 9.11 1.99
CA LEU A 72 9.72 9.58 0.63
C LEU A 72 8.74 10.69 0.20
N LEU A 73 7.56 10.75 0.82
CA LEU A 73 6.43 11.55 0.32
C LEU A 73 6.01 12.65 1.29
N GLY A 74 6.57 12.70 2.49
CA GLY A 74 6.15 13.59 3.56
C GLY A 74 4.71 13.30 4.00
N SER A 75 3.89 14.35 4.09
CA SER A 75 2.49 14.25 4.47
C SER A 75 1.61 14.65 3.28
N ARG A 76 0.82 13.71 2.75
CA ARG A 76 -0.09 13.93 1.61
C ARG A 76 -1.16 12.85 1.53
N LYS A 77 -2.18 13.06 0.71
CA LYS A 77 -3.09 11.98 0.32
C LYS A 77 -2.35 11.01 -0.60
N ILE A 78 -2.47 9.71 -0.34
CA ILE A 78 -1.83 8.64 -1.13
C ILE A 78 -2.82 7.51 -1.43
N ILE A 79 -2.50 6.73 -2.46
CA ILE A 79 -2.96 5.36 -2.63
C ILE A 79 -1.77 4.47 -2.25
N THR A 80 -1.97 3.51 -1.35
CA THR A 80 -0.89 2.59 -0.97
C THR A 80 -0.60 1.60 -2.09
N SER A 81 0.58 0.96 -2.08
CA SER A 81 0.74 -0.32 -2.78
C SER A 81 -0.25 -1.36 -2.23
N GLN A 82 -0.43 -2.47 -2.94
CA GLN A 82 -1.35 -3.55 -2.58
C GLN A 82 -1.18 -4.00 -1.12
N LEU A 83 -2.29 -4.26 -0.42
CA LEU A 83 -2.37 -4.81 0.93
C LEU A 83 -2.21 -6.33 0.90
N TRP A 84 -1.53 -6.85 1.92
CA TRP A 84 -1.29 -8.28 2.08
C TRP A 84 -1.71 -8.79 3.46
N PHE A 85 -1.39 -8.05 4.53
CA PHE A 85 -1.76 -8.43 5.90
C PHE A 85 -2.31 -7.21 6.65
N ALA A 86 -3.19 -7.44 7.62
CA ALA A 86 -3.72 -6.39 8.48
C ALA A 86 -4.01 -6.95 9.87
N ASP A 87 -3.99 -6.05 10.85
CA ASP A 87 -4.38 -6.30 12.22
C ASP A 87 -5.91 -6.48 12.32
N PRO A 88 -6.43 -7.53 12.96
CA PRO A 88 -7.88 -7.69 13.17
C PRO A 88 -8.51 -6.52 13.94
N GLU A 89 -7.75 -5.89 14.83
CA GLU A 89 -8.17 -4.70 15.59
C GLU A 89 -7.95 -3.38 14.83
N GLY A 90 -7.47 -3.45 13.59
CA GLY A 90 -7.32 -2.29 12.71
C GLY A 90 -6.19 -1.33 13.10
N ARG A 91 -5.17 -1.77 13.84
CA ARG A 91 -4.06 -0.89 14.27
C ARG A 91 -2.97 -0.72 13.20
N TRP A 92 -2.83 -1.68 12.29
CA TRP A 92 -1.80 -1.65 11.25
C TRP A 92 -2.21 -2.40 9.98
N ALA A 93 -1.55 -2.05 8.88
CA ALA A 93 -1.61 -2.79 7.62
C ALA A 93 -0.20 -2.98 7.06
N ARG A 94 0.08 -4.17 6.51
CA ARG A 94 1.26 -4.48 5.71
C ARG A 94 0.86 -4.44 4.24
N THR A 95 1.43 -3.49 3.51
CA THR A 95 1.32 -3.42 2.05
C THR A 95 2.45 -4.20 1.40
N LEU A 96 2.61 -4.18 0.08
CA LEU A 96 3.82 -4.72 -0.58
C LEU A 96 5.09 -3.98 -0.10
N SER A 97 5.01 -2.66 0.06
CA SER A 97 6.21 -1.85 0.27
C SER A 97 6.57 -1.63 1.74
N ARG A 98 5.61 -1.54 2.66
CA ARG A 98 5.88 -1.25 4.09
C ARG A 98 4.70 -1.56 5.01
N PHE A 99 4.95 -1.47 6.32
CA PHE A 99 3.91 -1.32 7.34
C PHE A 99 3.41 0.12 7.41
N TYR A 100 2.12 0.26 7.69
CA TYR A 100 1.47 1.51 8.07
C TYR A 100 0.82 1.35 9.43
N ARG A 101 0.92 2.39 10.27
CA ARG A 101 0.04 2.53 11.43
C ARG A 101 -1.28 3.10 10.95
N LEU A 102 -2.37 2.41 11.24
CA LEU A 102 -3.70 2.87 10.89
C LEU A 102 -4.22 3.76 12.03
N ALA A 103 -4.66 4.97 11.67
CA ALA A 103 -5.31 5.89 12.59
C ALA A 103 -6.83 5.74 12.47
N ARG A 104 -7.54 6.75 11.99
CA ARG A 104 -9.00 6.69 11.85
C ARG A 104 -9.37 6.18 10.46
N PRO A 105 -10.29 5.21 10.33
CA PRO A 105 -10.96 4.99 9.05
C PRO A 105 -11.80 6.24 8.69
N ALA A 106 -11.98 6.53 7.40
CA ALA A 106 -12.85 7.64 6.97
C ALA A 106 -14.32 7.38 7.32
N ASP A 107 -14.72 6.10 7.28
CA ASP A 107 -16.01 5.63 7.76
C ASP A 107 -15.81 4.52 8.83
N PRO A 108 -15.90 4.87 10.13
CA PRO A 108 -15.75 3.92 11.23
C PRO A 108 -16.86 2.87 11.31
N GLU A 109 -18.03 3.13 10.72
CA GLU A 109 -19.18 2.23 10.79
C GLU A 109 -19.20 1.21 9.63
N GLY A 110 -18.27 1.34 8.67
CA GLY A 110 -18.14 0.44 7.52
C GLY A 110 -19.36 0.44 6.59
N ARG A 111 -20.13 1.53 6.58
CA ARG A 111 -21.35 1.73 5.78
C ARG A 111 -21.03 2.15 4.34
N GLU A 112 -19.87 2.73 4.09
CA GLU A 112 -19.36 3.07 2.77
C GLU A 112 -18.73 1.86 2.06
N HIS A 113 -19.12 1.71 0.80
CA HIS A 113 -18.78 0.61 -0.07
C HIS A 113 -17.27 0.54 -0.33
N ILE A 114 -16.73 -0.68 -0.48
CA ILE A 114 -15.42 -0.88 -1.12
C ILE A 114 -15.42 -0.08 -2.42
N ALA A 115 -14.62 0.99 -2.48
CA ALA A 115 -14.49 1.77 -3.69
C ALA A 115 -13.94 0.83 -4.75
N THR A 116 -14.74 0.57 -5.79
CA THR A 116 -14.33 -0.32 -6.88
C THR A 116 -13.89 0.56 -8.02
N SER A 117 -12.58 0.59 -8.30
CA SER A 117 -12.10 1.32 -9.47
C SER A 117 -12.47 0.52 -10.72
N SER A 118 -13.47 0.98 -11.44
CA SER A 118 -13.84 0.44 -12.75
C SER A 118 -12.84 0.95 -13.78
N LEU A 119 -11.74 0.21 -13.96
CA LEU A 119 -10.80 0.20 -15.10
C LEU A 119 -10.35 1.56 -15.74
N PHE A 120 -9.03 1.77 -15.77
CA PHE A 120 -8.27 2.74 -16.60
C PHE A 120 -8.22 4.22 -16.16
N THR A 121 -7.72 4.50 -14.96
CA THR A 121 -7.04 5.79 -14.71
C THR A 121 -5.90 5.64 -13.70
N PHE A 122 -5.07 4.62 -13.87
CA PHE A 122 -3.79 4.56 -13.17
C PHE A 122 -2.70 4.99 -14.15
N ASP A 123 -2.36 6.26 -14.03
CA ASP A 123 -1.21 6.87 -14.63
C ASP A 123 0.03 6.36 -13.89
N ASP A 124 0.81 5.49 -14.53
CA ASP A 124 2.06 4.92 -13.97
C ASP A 124 3.10 5.99 -13.59
N ARG A 125 2.87 7.26 -13.94
CA ARG A 125 3.75 8.39 -13.58
C ARG A 125 3.85 8.66 -12.07
N ASP A 126 2.89 8.19 -11.26
CA ASP A 126 2.93 8.40 -9.80
C ASP A 126 3.86 7.45 -9.05
N LEU A 127 4.42 6.43 -9.72
CA LEU A 127 5.34 5.49 -9.07
C LEU A 127 6.82 5.90 -9.19
N ASP A 128 7.23 6.60 -10.26
CA ASP A 128 8.65 6.83 -10.55
C ASP A 128 9.04 8.29 -10.90
N GLY A 129 8.16 9.29 -10.75
CA GLY A 129 8.47 10.68 -11.13
C GLY A 129 7.77 11.77 -10.32
N TRP A 130 8.29 12.09 -9.12
CA TRP A 130 7.98 13.34 -8.41
C TRP A 130 9.26 13.85 -7.72
N PRO A 131 9.73 15.10 -7.95
CA PRO A 131 8.91 16.31 -8.10
C PRO A 131 9.02 17.00 -9.47
N GLY A 132 7.87 17.34 -10.05
CA GLY A 132 7.77 18.40 -11.05
C GLY A 132 7.56 19.75 -10.35
N GLU A 133 8.26 20.76 -10.83
CA GLU A 133 8.22 22.16 -10.39
C GLU A 133 6.80 22.74 -10.37
N TYR A 134 6.54 23.61 -9.40
CA TYR A 134 5.43 24.55 -9.45
C TYR A 134 6.03 25.95 -9.39
N ASP A 135 5.77 26.74 -10.45
CA ASP A 135 5.95 28.20 -10.47
C ASP A 135 5.14 28.88 -9.34
#